data_AF-A0A2N1MFH6-F1
#
_entry.id   AF-A0A2N1MFH6-F1
#
_cell.length_a   1.000
_cell.length_b   1.000
_cell.length_c   1.000
_cell.angle_alpha   90.00
_cell.angle_beta   90.00
_cell.angle_gamma   90.00
#
_symmetry.space_group_name_H-M   'P 1'
#
loop_
_entity.id
_entity.type
_entity.pdbx_description
1 polymer ?
#
loop_
_entity_poly.entity_id
_entity_poly.type
_entity_poly.pdbx_seq_one_letter_code
_entity_poly.pdbx_strand_id
1 'polypeptide(L)'
;MAKHSFNFYRNNYVTYFANEETNYRGNGVGLIIKKNYAWHIVNYNSFKGRIIYVDFIFSGNKKMRIINYYGKSGRVTLDNFNQEV
;
A
#
# COMPACT_ATOMS: atom_id res chain seq x y z
N MET A 1 19.22 9.24 15.05
CA MET A 1 18.73 10.23 14.05
C MET A 1 17.45 9.80 13.32
N ALA A 2 17.25 8.52 12.94
CA ALA A 2 16.02 8.07 12.23
C ALA A 2 14.69 8.32 13.00
N LYS A 3 14.71 8.20 14.34
CA LYS A 3 13.52 8.41 15.20
C LYS A 3 13.02 9.87 15.21
N HIS A 4 13.92 10.84 15.01
CA HIS A 4 13.59 12.27 15.07
C HIS A 4 13.01 12.78 13.75
N SER A 5 13.55 12.30 12.62
CA SER A 5 13.02 12.55 11.27
C SER A 5 11.58 12.04 11.14
N PHE A 6 11.28 10.84 11.65
CA PHE A 6 9.95 10.24 11.57
C PHE A 6 8.85 11.03 12.32
N ASN A 7 9.20 11.72 13.41
CA ASN A 7 8.24 12.48 14.21
C ASN A 7 7.78 13.80 13.55
N PHE A 8 8.63 14.45 12.75
CA PHE A 8 8.27 15.70 12.06
C PHE A 8 7.23 15.45 10.93
N TYR A 9 7.32 14.30 10.25
CA TYR A 9 6.38 13.90 9.20
C TYR A 9 5.01 13.47 9.74
N ARG A 10 4.92 13.10 11.03
CA ARG A 10 3.66 12.61 11.64
C ARG A 10 2.57 13.69 11.69
N ASN A 11 2.92 14.97 11.65
CA ASN A 11 1.92 16.05 11.72
C ASN A 11 1.20 16.32 10.39
N ASN A 12 1.85 16.06 9.26
CA ASN A 12 1.33 16.40 7.92
C ASN A 12 0.88 15.19 7.09
N TYR A 13 1.12 13.97 7.58
CA TYR A 13 0.83 12.74 6.85
C TYR A 13 0.12 11.72 7.75
N VAL A 14 -0.77 10.94 7.13
CA VAL A 14 -1.38 9.75 7.70
C VAL A 14 -0.78 8.54 7.00
N THR A 15 -0.39 7.53 7.79
CA THR A 15 0.29 6.34 7.29
C THR A 15 -0.60 5.11 7.45
N TYR A 16 -0.67 4.29 6.42
CA TYR A 16 -1.36 3.01 6.42
C TYR A 16 -0.35 1.93 6.05
N PHE A 17 -0.20 0.91 6.89
CA PHE A 17 0.73 -0.18 6.67
C PHE A 17 0.04 -1.52 6.83
N ALA A 18 0.45 -2.50 6.05
CA ALA A 18 0.04 -3.88 6.20
C ALA A 18 1.23 -4.81 5.98
N ASN A 19 1.36 -5.79 6.85
CA ASN A 19 2.37 -6.85 6.81
C ASN A 19 1.71 -8.20 7.10
N GLU A 20 2.40 -9.29 6.78
CA GLU A 20 1.97 -10.62 7.19
C GLU A 20 2.37 -10.87 8.65
N GLU A 21 1.47 -11.43 9.47
CA GLU A 21 1.73 -11.67 10.90
C GLU A 21 2.84 -12.70 11.11
N THR A 22 2.90 -13.71 10.27
CA THR A 22 3.82 -14.85 10.39
C THR A 22 5.18 -14.59 9.73
N ASN A 23 5.31 -13.56 8.88
CA ASN A 23 6.55 -13.26 8.15
C ASN A 23 6.78 -11.75 7.96
N TYR A 24 7.08 -11.07 9.06
CA TYR A 24 7.30 -9.62 9.11
C TYR A 24 8.55 -9.12 8.35
N ARG A 25 9.46 -10.02 7.94
CA ARG A 25 10.69 -9.66 7.20
C ARG A 25 10.57 -9.79 5.69
N GLY A 26 9.61 -10.57 5.19
CA GLY A 26 9.51 -10.91 3.77
C GLY A 26 8.50 -10.08 2.99
N ASN A 27 7.45 -9.55 3.64
CA ASN A 27 6.32 -8.92 2.99
C ASN A 27 5.87 -7.66 3.76
N GLY A 28 5.56 -6.59 3.04
CA GLY A 28 4.95 -5.40 3.61
C GLY A 28 4.60 -4.37 2.54
N VAL A 29 3.50 -3.67 2.75
CA VAL A 29 3.06 -2.56 1.93
C VAL A 29 2.69 -1.37 2.79
N GLY A 30 2.88 -0.18 2.24
CA GLY A 30 2.59 1.07 2.93
C GLY A 30 2.07 2.15 2.00
N LEU A 31 1.24 3.02 2.54
CA LEU A 31 0.83 4.28 1.93
C LEU A 31 1.05 5.42 2.92
N ILE A 32 1.66 6.49 2.43
CA ILE A 32 1.87 7.74 3.18
C ILE A 32 1.10 8.82 2.45
N ILE A 33 0.07 9.37 3.09
CA ILE A 33 -0.91 10.25 2.46
C ILE A 33 -0.90 11.59 3.19
N LYS A 34 -0.81 12.72 2.46
CA LYS A 34 -0.91 14.05 3.10
C LYS A 34 -2.26 14.18 3.80
N LYS A 35 -2.26 14.81 4.98
CA LYS A 35 -3.43 14.89 5.88
C LYS A 35 -4.67 15.50 5.21
N ASN A 36 -4.47 16.50 4.35
CA ASN A 36 -5.55 17.13 3.58
C ASN A 36 -6.23 16.18 2.59
N TYR A 37 -5.52 15.18 2.07
CA TYR A 37 -6.14 14.12 1.25
C TYR A 37 -6.71 13.00 2.12
N ALA A 38 -6.08 12.72 3.26
CA ALA A 38 -6.53 11.66 4.17
C ALA A 38 -7.94 11.91 4.73
N TRP A 39 -8.37 13.17 4.85
CA TRP A 39 -9.75 13.54 5.21
C TRP A 39 -10.82 13.01 4.24
N HIS A 40 -10.44 12.70 3.01
CA HIS A 40 -11.35 12.18 2.00
C HIS A 40 -11.39 10.66 1.94
N ILE A 41 -10.60 9.97 2.79
CA ILE A 41 -10.58 8.51 2.81
C ILE A 41 -11.83 7.99 3.53
N VAL A 42 -12.58 7.14 2.85
CA VAL A 42 -13.82 6.54 3.38
C VAL A 42 -13.66 5.05 3.71
N ASN A 43 -12.66 4.41 3.13
CA ASN A 43 -12.38 2.99 3.34
C ASN A 43 -10.91 2.68 3.04
N TYR A 44 -10.38 1.67 3.71
CA TYR A 44 -9.07 1.10 3.42
C TYR A 44 -9.06 -0.37 3.84
N ASN A 45 -8.30 -1.20 3.15
CA ASN A 45 -8.10 -2.59 3.56
C ASN A 45 -6.79 -3.12 2.98
N SER A 46 -6.41 -4.32 3.41
CA SER A 46 -5.20 -4.99 2.96
C SER A 46 -5.45 -6.47 2.71
N PHE A 47 -4.53 -7.10 1.97
CA PHE A 47 -4.55 -8.54 1.74
C PHE A 47 -3.14 -9.11 1.88
N LYS A 48 -2.98 -10.03 2.85
CA LYS A 48 -1.77 -10.83 3.11
C LYS A 48 -0.46 -10.01 3.17
N GLY A 49 -0.51 -8.76 3.63
CA GLY A 49 0.65 -7.87 3.66
C GLY A 49 1.26 -7.55 2.29
N ARG A 50 0.53 -7.78 1.19
CA ARG A 50 1.00 -7.58 -0.21
C ARG A 50 0.13 -6.64 -1.02
N ILE A 51 -1.10 -6.41 -0.60
CA ILE A 51 -1.98 -5.41 -1.20
C ILE A 51 -2.45 -4.49 -0.09
N ILE A 52 -2.43 -3.19 -0.35
CA ILE A 52 -3.16 -2.21 0.43
C ILE A 52 -3.92 -1.30 -0.53
N TYR A 53 -5.16 -1.00 -0.21
CA TYR A 53 -5.92 0.00 -0.95
C TYR A 53 -6.55 1.02 -0.01
N VAL A 54 -6.80 2.21 -0.56
CA VAL A 54 -7.54 3.29 0.07
C VAL A 54 -8.56 3.84 -0.93
N ASP A 55 -9.77 4.09 -0.45
CA ASP A 55 -10.85 4.71 -1.21
C ASP A 55 -11.04 6.16 -0.77
N PHE A 56 -11.04 7.06 -1.74
CA PHE A 56 -11.33 8.47 -1.56
C PHE A 56 -12.69 8.82 -2.14
N ILE A 57 -13.40 9.72 -1.46
CA ILE A 57 -14.55 10.45 -2.01
C ILE A 57 -14.25 11.95 -1.91
N PHE A 58 -14.14 12.61 -3.06
CA PHE A 58 -13.94 14.05 -3.17
C PHE A 58 -15.26 14.77 -3.50
N SER A 59 -15.22 16.11 -3.47
CA SER A 59 -16.35 16.94 -3.88
C SER A 59 -16.82 16.64 -5.31
N GLY A 60 -18.12 16.82 -5.54
CA GLY A 60 -18.75 16.45 -6.81
C GLY A 60 -18.83 14.94 -7.04
N ASN A 61 -18.90 14.14 -5.96
CA ASN A 61 -19.06 12.67 -5.99
C ASN A 61 -17.94 11.93 -6.76
N LYS A 62 -16.75 12.53 -6.87
CA LYS A 62 -15.60 11.91 -7.52
C LYS A 62 -15.01 10.84 -6.59
N LYS A 63 -15.00 9.59 -7.06
CA LYS A 63 -14.46 8.44 -6.32
C LYS A 63 -13.10 8.04 -6.91
N MET A 64 -12.13 7.75 -6.06
CA MET A 64 -10.81 7.29 -6.47
C MET A 64 -10.34 6.19 -5.55
N ARG A 65 -9.80 5.10 -6.10
CA ARG A 65 -9.10 4.07 -5.33
C ARG A 65 -7.63 4.09 -5.70
N ILE A 66 -6.76 4.11 -4.70
CA ILE A 66 -5.33 3.82 -4.88
C ILE A 66 -5.10 2.40 -4.39
N ILE A 67 -4.44 1.57 -5.22
CA ILE A 67 -4.04 0.22 -4.88
C ILE A 67 -2.52 0.15 -4.99
N ASN A 68 -1.85 -0.22 -3.90
CA ASN A 68 -0.44 -0.56 -3.89
C ASN A 68 -0.33 -2.09 -3.81
N TYR A 69 0.34 -2.69 -4.80
CA TYR A 69 0.52 -4.13 -4.92
C TYR A 69 2.00 -4.49 -4.95
N TYR A 70 2.41 -5.30 -3.97
CA TYR A 70 3.71 -5.93 -3.91
C TYR A 70 3.60 -7.39 -4.35
N GLY A 71 3.78 -7.61 -5.65
CA GLY A 71 3.71 -8.93 -6.25
C GLY A 71 4.80 -9.89 -5.78
N LYS A 72 4.52 -11.19 -5.91
CA LYS A 72 5.55 -12.21 -5.71
C LYS A 72 6.58 -12.09 -6.83
N SER A 73 7.87 -12.02 -6.48
CA SER A 73 8.93 -12.24 -7.47
C SER A 73 8.94 -13.73 -7.84
N GLY A 74 8.31 -14.09 -8.96
CA GLY A 74 8.62 -15.36 -9.60
C GLY A 74 9.92 -15.21 -10.38
N ARG A 75 10.84 -16.16 -10.28
CA ARG A 75 11.76 -16.39 -11.40
C ARG A 75 10.90 -16.98 -12.51
N VAL A 76 10.78 -16.29 -13.63
CA VAL A 76 10.44 -16.97 -14.87
C VAL A 76 11.67 -17.81 -15.22
N THR A 77 11.66 -19.09 -14.87
CA THR A 77 12.51 -20.05 -15.59
C THR A 77 11.99 -20.08 -17.03
N LEU A 78 12.89 -19.93 -18.00
CA LEU A 78 12.56 -19.89 -19.44
C LEU A 78 11.74 -21.10 -19.92
N ASP A 79 11.69 -22.17 -19.12
CA ASP A 79 10.94 -23.40 -19.39
C ASP A 79 9.42 -23.20 -19.50
N ASN A 80 8.87 -22.12 -18.92
CA ASN A 80 7.42 -21.88 -18.89
C ASN A 80 6.92 -20.93 -20.01
N PHE A 81 7.78 -20.42 -20.89
CA PHE A 81 7.36 -19.49 -21.96
C PHE A 81 6.69 -20.19 -23.16
N ASN A 82 6.81 -21.52 -23.28
CA ASN A 82 6.31 -22.29 -24.41
C ASN A 82 5.05 -23.13 -24.11
N GLN A 83 4.37 -22.92 -22.98
CA GLN A 83 3.17 -23.70 -22.62
C GLN A 83 1.84 -22.94 -22.77
N GLU A 84 1.86 -21.68 -23.20
CA GLU A 84 0.64 -20.93 -23.52
C GLU A 84 0.72 -20.30 -24.92
N VAL A 85 0.62 -21.16 -25.96
CA VAL A 85 0.11 -20.80 -27.30
C VAL A 85 -0.72 -21.95 -27.84
#